data_AF-A0A9W6CIU4-F1
#
_entry.id   AF-A0A9W6CIU4-F1
#
_cell.length_a   1.000
_cell.length_b   1.000
_cell.length_c   1.000
_cell.angle_alpha   90.00
_cell.angle_beta   90.00
_cell.angle_gamma   90.00
#
_symmetry.space_group_name_H-M   'P 1'
#
loop_
_entity.id
_entity.type
_entity.pdbx_description
1 polymer ?
#
loop_
_entity_poly.entity_id
_entity_poly.type
_entity_poly.pdbx_seq_one_letter_code
_entity_poly.pdbx_strand_id
1 'polypeptide(L)'
;MNAITLTVNGQRLSRQVEPRTHLADFLREELNLTGTHLGCEQGVCGACTVLIDGKPQRSCIASAAACDGADIRTIEGFDADPLMAELREAFSAHHALQCGFCTPGMLISSRDIVSRLGESSERTVREELSGNLCRCTGYVGIVNAVCAVSAGKSPAAQAEAIGIAAAAAPAPVVAAASAVKAASAPATFGAGGSEIRQSLTVDAAPEVVWPALKDIHLIASCLPGAEVTAFDGERLEGRMVVTFGPIKAAFGGDATVAFDDAARTGLVNGSGRDTGSGSKAHGEIAFALKPAETGSAIDLSLRYRISGPLAQFSRGALVQNLVAHLTGVFATNLAAALKGEAPTAPAGLSALGIFKVVLATWGERVKTWVKRPPN
;
A
#
# COMPACT_ATOMS: atom_id res chain seq x y z
N MET A 1 13.64 -23.76 -14.33
CA MET A 1 13.38 -24.33 -13.00
C MET A 1 14.63 -24.14 -12.16
N ASN A 2 14.48 -23.73 -10.91
CA ASN A 2 15.58 -23.55 -9.96
C ASN A 2 15.49 -24.65 -8.90
N ALA A 3 16.63 -25.26 -8.57
CA ALA A 3 16.72 -26.14 -7.42
C ALA A 3 16.75 -25.29 -6.15
N ILE A 4 15.84 -25.55 -5.22
CA ILE A 4 15.84 -24.95 -3.88
C ILE A 4 15.90 -26.05 -2.83
N THR A 5 16.45 -25.72 -1.66
CA THR A 5 16.46 -26.55 -0.46
C THR A 5 15.83 -25.79 0.68
N LEU A 6 14.74 -26.33 1.25
CA LEU A 6 14.02 -25.74 2.38
C LEU A 6 14.06 -26.69 3.57
N THR A 7 13.90 -26.15 4.77
CA THR A 7 13.46 -26.94 5.92
C THR A 7 11.99 -26.64 6.14
N VAL A 8 11.09 -27.60 5.94
CA VAL A 8 9.65 -27.40 6.13
C VAL A 8 9.18 -28.27 7.28
N ASN A 9 8.66 -27.65 8.34
CA ASN A 9 8.21 -28.33 9.56
C ASN A 9 9.31 -29.24 10.16
N GLY A 10 10.57 -28.78 10.14
CA GLY A 10 11.73 -29.52 10.63
C GLY A 10 12.28 -30.57 9.66
N GLN A 11 11.66 -30.78 8.50
CA GLN A 11 12.14 -31.71 7.47
C GLN A 11 12.85 -30.98 6.34
N ARG A 12 14.14 -31.28 6.14
CA ARG A 12 14.91 -30.73 5.03
C ARG A 12 14.54 -31.42 3.72
N LEU A 13 14.20 -30.65 2.69
CA LEU A 13 13.83 -31.16 1.37
C LEU A 13 14.40 -30.28 0.25
N SER A 14 14.68 -30.89 -0.89
CA SER A 14 15.08 -30.19 -2.11
C SER A 14 14.09 -30.44 -3.24
N ARG A 15 13.73 -29.39 -3.98
CA ARG A 15 12.76 -29.44 -5.08
C ARG A 15 13.17 -28.51 -6.22
N GLN A 16 12.72 -28.83 -7.43
CA GLN A 16 12.79 -27.94 -8.58
C GLN A 16 11.52 -27.09 -8.61
N VAL A 17 11.66 -25.77 -8.68
CA VAL A 17 10.52 -24.84 -8.73
C VAL A 17 10.62 -23.89 -9.91
N GLU A 18 9.48 -23.44 -10.43
CA GLU A 18 9.48 -22.32 -11.36
C GLU A 18 9.75 -21.01 -10.59
N PRO A 19 10.50 -20.04 -11.15
CA PRO A 19 10.76 -18.78 -10.46
C PRO A 19 9.50 -18.01 -10.02
N ARG A 20 8.39 -18.21 -10.73
CA ARG A 20 7.09 -17.58 -10.45
C ARG A 20 6.27 -18.30 -9.38
N THR A 21 6.68 -19.48 -8.92
CA THR A 21 5.91 -20.26 -7.94
C THR A 21 5.87 -19.51 -6.61
N HIS A 22 4.66 -19.21 -6.13
CA HIS A 22 4.47 -18.66 -4.79
C HIS A 22 4.72 -19.75 -3.74
N LEU A 23 5.21 -19.36 -2.56
CA LEU A 23 5.45 -20.31 -1.47
C LEU A 23 4.15 -21.00 -1.05
N ALA A 24 3.02 -20.30 -1.06
CA ALA A 24 1.72 -20.90 -0.75
C ALA A 24 1.38 -22.06 -1.69
N ASP A 25 1.56 -21.88 -3.00
CA ASP A 25 1.28 -22.90 -4.01
C ASP A 25 2.24 -24.08 -3.86
N PHE A 26 3.53 -23.80 -3.63
CA PHE A 26 4.52 -24.84 -3.35
C PHE A 26 4.13 -25.69 -2.13
N LEU A 27 3.75 -25.06 -1.02
CA LEU A 27 3.35 -25.78 0.19
C LEU A 27 2.09 -26.63 -0.03
N ARG A 28 1.10 -26.08 -0.73
CA ARG A 28 -0.21 -26.72 -0.93
C ARG A 28 -0.18 -27.82 -1.97
N GLU A 29 0.38 -27.53 -3.14
CA GLU A 29 0.28 -28.40 -4.32
C GLU A 29 1.43 -29.40 -4.39
N GLU A 30 2.66 -28.99 -4.06
CA GLU A 30 3.83 -29.89 -4.12
C GLU A 30 4.01 -30.70 -2.83
N LEU A 31 3.71 -30.11 -1.67
CA LEU A 31 3.91 -30.76 -0.37
C LEU A 31 2.62 -31.23 0.31
N ASN A 32 1.45 -30.96 -0.27
CA ASN A 32 0.14 -31.29 0.30
C ASN A 32 -0.09 -30.75 1.73
N LEU A 33 0.54 -29.61 2.08
CA LEU A 33 0.34 -28.90 3.34
C LEU A 33 -0.82 -27.92 3.20
N THR A 34 -2.03 -28.47 3.12
CA THR A 34 -3.25 -27.76 2.72
C THR A 34 -3.87 -26.89 3.81
N GLY A 35 -3.34 -26.89 5.04
CA GLY A 35 -3.74 -25.96 6.09
C GLY A 35 -3.38 -24.51 5.77
N THR A 36 -2.45 -24.27 4.85
CA THR A 36 -2.22 -22.94 4.27
C THR A 36 -3.34 -22.61 3.28
N HIS A 37 -4.13 -21.57 3.52
CA HIS A 37 -5.25 -21.20 2.66
C HIS A 37 -4.98 -19.96 1.80
N LEU A 38 -5.53 -19.96 0.58
CA LEU A 38 -5.48 -18.84 -0.35
C LEU A 38 -6.86 -18.20 -0.46
N GLY A 39 -7.01 -17.01 0.11
CA GLY A 39 -8.26 -16.25 0.06
C GLY A 39 -8.24 -15.00 -0.81
N CYS A 40 -7.07 -14.37 -0.98
CA CYS A 40 -6.96 -13.10 -1.71
C CYS A 40 -5.76 -12.98 -2.65
N GLU A 41 -4.70 -13.77 -2.44
CA GLU A 41 -3.48 -13.80 -3.26
C GLU A 41 -2.71 -12.46 -3.41
N GLN A 42 -3.06 -11.46 -2.59
CA GLN A 42 -2.45 -10.13 -2.57
C GLN A 42 -1.92 -9.73 -1.17
N GLY A 43 -1.76 -10.71 -0.27
CA GLY A 43 -1.23 -10.50 1.09
C GLY A 43 -2.19 -9.89 2.12
N VAL A 44 -3.42 -9.57 1.74
CA VAL A 44 -4.39 -8.83 2.58
C VAL A 44 -5.07 -9.69 3.65
N CYS A 45 -5.54 -10.90 3.31
CA CYS A 45 -6.43 -11.65 4.22
C CYS A 45 -5.71 -12.41 5.35
N GLY A 46 -4.41 -12.66 5.25
CA GLY A 46 -3.65 -13.42 6.26
C GLY A 46 -3.93 -14.92 6.34
N ALA A 47 -4.87 -15.49 5.58
CA ALA A 47 -5.16 -16.93 5.60
C ALA A 47 -3.96 -17.82 5.18
N CYS A 48 -3.02 -17.24 4.43
CA CYS A 48 -1.79 -17.90 3.94
C CYS A 48 -0.59 -17.71 4.89
N THR A 49 -0.81 -17.26 6.13
CA THR A 49 0.30 -16.98 7.05
C THR A 49 1.00 -18.25 7.45
N VAL A 50 2.33 -18.24 7.32
CA VAL A 50 3.26 -19.28 7.80
C VAL A 50 4.41 -18.60 8.54
N LEU A 51 5.24 -19.34 9.25
CA LEU A 51 6.52 -18.80 9.71
C LEU A 51 7.58 -19.01 8.63
N ILE A 52 8.35 -17.96 8.35
CA ILE A 52 9.57 -18.00 7.54
C ILE A 52 10.68 -17.47 8.43
N ASP A 53 11.67 -18.32 8.73
CA ASP A 53 12.76 -18.05 9.67
C ASP A 53 12.25 -17.52 11.02
N GLY A 54 11.22 -18.21 11.54
CA GLY A 54 10.57 -17.90 12.81
C GLY A 54 9.61 -16.70 12.81
N LYS A 55 9.44 -15.99 11.68
CA LYS A 55 8.60 -14.78 11.60
C LYS A 55 7.33 -15.02 10.78
N PRO A 56 6.15 -14.57 11.23
CA PRO A 56 4.92 -14.67 10.44
C PRO A 56 5.02 -13.88 9.12
N GLN A 57 4.82 -14.56 8.00
CA GLN A 57 4.84 -13.95 6.66
C GLN A 57 3.72 -14.49 5.77
N ARG A 58 3.36 -13.72 4.74
CA ARG A 58 2.32 -14.06 3.77
C ARG A 58 2.91 -14.92 2.65
N SER A 59 2.66 -16.24 2.70
CA SER A 59 3.21 -17.16 1.70
C SER A 59 2.69 -16.92 0.28
N CYS A 60 1.51 -16.33 0.10
CA CYS A 60 0.95 -16.03 -1.22
C CYS A 60 1.70 -14.93 -2.00
N ILE A 61 2.52 -14.12 -1.32
CA ILE A 61 3.35 -13.08 -1.95
C ILE A 61 4.85 -13.32 -1.74
N ALA A 62 5.22 -14.44 -1.13
CA ALA A 62 6.59 -14.92 -1.08
C ALA A 62 6.85 -15.82 -2.28
N SER A 63 8.00 -15.66 -2.95
CA SER A 63 8.43 -16.58 -4.00
C SER A 63 9.09 -17.80 -3.35
N ALA A 64 8.70 -19.01 -3.75
CA ALA A 64 9.33 -20.24 -3.28
C ALA A 64 10.83 -20.26 -3.63
N ALA A 65 11.19 -19.76 -4.82
CA ALA A 65 12.57 -19.67 -5.28
C ALA A 65 13.43 -18.74 -4.39
N ALA A 66 12.84 -17.69 -3.83
CA ALA A 66 13.52 -16.75 -2.95
C ALA A 66 13.67 -17.27 -1.51
N CYS A 67 12.99 -18.36 -1.16
CA CYS A 67 13.07 -18.98 0.16
C CYS A 67 14.20 -20.02 0.27
N ASP A 68 15.04 -20.20 -0.75
CA ASP A 68 16.13 -21.18 -0.70
C ASP A 68 16.98 -21.02 0.59
N GLY A 69 17.15 -22.13 1.31
CA GLY A 69 17.81 -22.21 2.61
C GLY A 69 16.95 -21.87 3.82
N ALA A 70 15.72 -21.37 3.65
CA ALA A 70 14.87 -20.91 4.76
C ALA A 70 14.25 -22.06 5.58
N ASP A 71 13.94 -21.76 6.85
CA ASP A 71 13.09 -22.57 7.71
C ASP A 71 11.63 -22.12 7.62
N ILE A 72 10.76 -23.00 7.14
CA ILE A 72 9.33 -22.76 6.94
C ILE A 72 8.55 -23.61 7.93
N ARG A 73 7.65 -22.97 8.68
CA ARG A 73 6.73 -23.69 9.57
C ARG A 73 5.29 -23.34 9.25
N THR A 74 4.51 -24.35 8.85
CA THR A 74 3.08 -24.26 8.56
C THR A 74 2.25 -24.69 9.77
N ILE A 75 0.92 -24.63 9.68
CA ILE A 75 0.04 -24.98 10.81
C ILE A 75 0.20 -26.45 11.25
N GLU A 76 0.50 -27.33 10.30
CA GLU A 76 0.77 -28.76 10.49
C GLU A 76 2.05 -29.00 11.30
N GLY A 77 2.99 -28.05 11.29
CA GLY A 77 4.24 -28.15 12.03
C GLY A 77 4.12 -27.88 13.53
N PHE A 78 2.93 -27.58 14.06
CA PHE A 78 2.74 -27.15 15.45
C PHE A 78 2.11 -28.19 16.39
N ASP A 79 1.97 -29.45 15.98
CA ASP A 79 1.28 -30.45 16.81
C ASP A 79 1.98 -30.75 18.15
N ALA A 80 3.30 -30.63 18.20
CA ALA A 80 4.08 -30.78 19.43
C ALA A 80 4.35 -29.44 20.16
N ASP A 81 3.71 -28.34 19.76
CA ASP A 81 3.93 -27.03 20.36
C ASP A 81 2.93 -26.78 21.52
N PRO A 82 3.40 -26.67 22.78
CA PRO A 82 2.52 -26.51 23.94
C PRO A 82 1.66 -25.23 23.87
N LEU A 83 2.23 -24.12 23.38
CA LEU A 83 1.51 -22.87 23.27
C LEU A 83 0.45 -22.97 22.17
N MET A 84 0.71 -23.70 21.08
CA MET A 84 -0.31 -23.96 20.07
C MET A 84 -1.45 -24.83 20.61
N ALA A 85 -1.16 -25.81 21.48
CA ALA A 85 -2.18 -26.61 22.13
C ALA A 85 -3.10 -25.73 23.01
N GLU A 86 -2.53 -24.87 23.86
CA GLU A 86 -3.28 -23.89 24.65
C GLU A 86 -4.14 -22.97 23.78
N LEU A 87 -3.60 -22.46 22.66
CA LEU A 87 -4.33 -21.63 21.72
C LEU A 87 -5.48 -22.37 21.05
N ARG A 88 -5.29 -23.63 20.64
CA ARG A 88 -6.34 -24.45 20.03
C ARG A 88 -7.49 -24.68 21.02
N GLU A 89 -7.18 -24.99 22.28
CA GLU A 89 -8.17 -25.14 23.35
C GLU A 89 -8.93 -23.84 23.61
N ALA A 90 -8.23 -22.72 23.74
CA ALA A 90 -8.86 -21.41 23.93
C ALA A 90 -9.71 -20.99 22.73
N PHE A 91 -9.27 -21.28 21.50
CA PHE A 91 -10.05 -21.00 20.29
C PHE A 91 -11.38 -21.78 20.30
N SER A 92 -11.37 -23.03 20.77
CA SER A 92 -12.59 -23.81 20.97
C SER A 92 -13.47 -23.23 22.08
N ALA A 93 -12.90 -22.92 23.25
CA ALA A 93 -13.62 -22.43 24.42
C ALA A 93 -14.31 -21.06 24.18
N HIS A 94 -13.68 -20.20 23.36
CA HIS A 94 -14.18 -18.86 23.07
C HIS A 94 -14.90 -18.73 21.72
N HIS A 95 -15.23 -19.85 21.07
CA HIS A 95 -15.87 -19.86 19.74
C HIS A 95 -15.12 -18.99 18.71
N ALA A 96 -13.79 -19.08 18.71
CA ALA A 96 -12.90 -18.28 17.88
C ALA A 96 -12.82 -18.76 16.41
N LEU A 97 -13.62 -19.76 16.03
CA LEU A 97 -13.76 -20.20 14.65
C LEU A 97 -15.22 -20.56 14.31
N GLN A 98 -15.55 -20.43 13.02
CA GLN A 98 -16.82 -20.91 12.44
C GLN A 98 -16.51 -21.72 11.20
N CYS A 99 -16.31 -21.08 10.03
CA CYS A 99 -15.98 -21.79 8.79
C CYS A 99 -14.58 -22.42 8.78
N GLY A 100 -13.70 -22.06 9.73
CA GLY A 100 -12.34 -22.58 9.83
C GLY A 100 -11.34 -22.00 8.82
N PHE A 101 -11.77 -21.27 7.79
CA PHE A 101 -10.90 -20.86 6.69
C PHE A 101 -9.75 -19.92 7.12
N CYS A 102 -10.00 -18.95 7.99
CA CYS A 102 -8.93 -18.07 8.49
C CYS A 102 -8.13 -18.68 9.65
N THR A 103 -8.60 -19.80 10.22
CA THR A 103 -8.12 -20.32 11.51
C THR A 103 -6.63 -20.69 11.51
N PRO A 104 -6.07 -21.34 10.47
CA PRO A 104 -4.63 -21.63 10.42
C PRO A 104 -3.75 -20.37 10.54
N GLY A 105 -4.03 -19.34 9.73
CA GLY A 105 -3.29 -18.08 9.79
C GLY A 105 -3.48 -17.33 11.11
N MET A 106 -4.71 -17.32 11.63
CA MET A 106 -5.03 -16.74 12.94
C MET A 106 -4.24 -17.40 14.08
N LEU A 107 -4.15 -18.74 14.10
CA LEU A 107 -3.42 -19.48 15.14
C LEU A 107 -1.91 -19.20 15.08
N ILE A 108 -1.32 -19.18 13.90
CA ILE A 108 0.11 -18.87 13.72
C ILE A 108 0.42 -17.44 14.21
N SER A 109 -0.40 -16.46 13.82
CA SER A 109 -0.24 -15.09 14.31
C SER A 109 -0.48 -14.95 15.82
N SER A 110 -1.48 -15.66 16.37
CA SER A 110 -1.77 -15.66 17.81
C SER A 110 -0.61 -16.23 18.63
N ARG A 111 0.02 -17.31 18.13
CA ARG A 111 1.20 -17.89 18.75
C ARG A 111 2.37 -16.91 18.76
N ASP A 112 2.60 -16.20 17.65
CA ASP A 112 3.63 -15.14 17.59
C ASP A 112 3.38 -14.04 18.62
N ILE A 113 2.15 -13.53 18.70
CA ILE A 113 1.74 -12.51 19.67
C ILE A 113 2.09 -12.94 21.09
N VAL A 114 1.62 -14.10 21.52
CA VAL A 114 1.82 -14.58 22.89
C VAL A 114 3.30 -14.86 23.16
N SER A 115 4.03 -15.43 22.20
CA SER A 115 5.45 -15.75 22.37
C SER A 115 6.31 -14.49 22.52
N ARG A 116 6.04 -13.48 21.67
CA ARG A 116 6.84 -12.26 21.58
C ARG A 116 6.48 -11.21 22.62
N LEU A 117 5.19 -11.07 22.93
CA LEU A 117 4.69 -9.99 23.78
C LEU A 117 4.34 -10.46 25.20
N GLY A 118 4.14 -11.75 25.43
CA GLY A 118 3.57 -12.24 26.69
C GLY A 118 2.15 -11.71 26.90
N GLU A 119 1.81 -11.37 28.14
CA GLU A 119 0.51 -10.81 28.51
C GLU A 119 0.18 -9.54 27.70
N SER A 120 -0.94 -9.62 26.97
CA SER A 120 -1.33 -8.61 25.99
C SER A 120 -2.75 -8.13 26.23
N SER A 121 -2.96 -6.82 26.17
CA SER A 121 -4.31 -6.24 26.25
C SER A 121 -5.11 -6.53 24.98
N GLU A 122 -6.44 -6.52 25.09
CA GLU A 122 -7.34 -6.67 23.95
C GLU A 122 -7.00 -5.72 22.79
N ARG A 123 -6.69 -4.45 23.08
CA ARG A 123 -6.29 -3.47 22.07
C ARG A 123 -5.05 -3.93 21.31
N THR A 124 -4.03 -4.41 22.03
CA THR A 124 -2.76 -4.89 21.45
C THR A 124 -3.00 -6.12 20.59
N VAL A 125 -3.78 -7.08 21.09
CA VAL A 125 -4.16 -8.29 20.33
C VAL A 125 -4.88 -7.93 19.03
N ARG A 126 -5.82 -6.97 19.06
CA ARG A 126 -6.53 -6.50 17.86
C ARG A 126 -5.60 -5.85 16.84
N GLU A 127 -4.65 -5.02 17.30
CA GLU A 127 -3.67 -4.36 16.45
C GLU A 127 -2.77 -5.39 15.76
N GLU A 128 -2.24 -6.36 16.52
CA GLU A 128 -1.36 -7.40 15.99
C GLU A 128 -2.10 -8.41 15.07
N LEU A 129 -3.38 -8.67 15.33
CA LEU A 129 -4.22 -9.51 14.45
C LEU A 129 -4.80 -8.77 13.24
N SER A 130 -4.59 -7.46 13.10
CA SER A 130 -5.19 -6.66 12.02
C SER A 130 -4.84 -7.15 10.61
N GLY A 131 -3.76 -7.91 10.46
CA GLY A 131 -3.36 -8.55 9.21
C GLY A 131 -4.09 -9.85 8.86
N ASN A 132 -4.94 -10.39 9.75
CA ASN A 132 -5.72 -11.59 9.49
C ASN A 132 -7.21 -11.24 9.43
N LEU A 133 -7.83 -11.47 8.28
CA LEU A 133 -9.24 -11.16 8.07
C LEU A 133 -10.12 -12.37 8.37
N CYS A 134 -11.19 -12.14 9.12
CA CYS A 134 -12.24 -13.11 9.37
C CYS A 134 -13.60 -12.53 8.97
N ARG A 135 -14.37 -13.28 8.17
CA ARG A 135 -15.71 -12.87 7.75
C ARG A 135 -16.84 -13.41 8.62
N CYS A 136 -16.55 -14.38 9.49
CA CYS A 136 -17.57 -15.14 10.20
C CYS A 136 -17.71 -14.72 11.68
N THR A 137 -16.59 -14.57 12.40
CA THR A 137 -16.61 -14.46 13.87
C THR A 137 -16.82 -13.04 14.41
N GLY A 138 -16.57 -12.01 13.60
CA GLY A 138 -16.49 -10.63 14.10
C GLY A 138 -15.32 -10.39 15.08
N TYR A 139 -14.33 -11.28 15.11
CA TYR A 139 -13.08 -11.22 15.89
C TYR A 139 -13.19 -11.36 17.41
N VAL A 140 -14.36 -11.15 18.03
CA VAL A 140 -14.51 -11.14 19.50
C VAL A 140 -13.99 -12.43 20.15
N GLY A 141 -14.42 -13.60 19.68
CA GLY A 141 -13.97 -14.88 20.22
C GLY A 141 -12.47 -15.14 20.03
N ILE A 142 -11.91 -14.67 18.90
CA ILE A 142 -10.47 -14.79 18.60
C ILE A 142 -9.66 -13.96 19.59
N VAL A 143 -10.02 -12.69 19.75
CA VAL A 143 -9.34 -11.78 20.67
C VAL A 143 -9.42 -12.31 22.12
N ASN A 144 -10.59 -12.78 22.54
CA ASN A 144 -10.78 -13.36 23.88
C ASN A 144 -9.89 -14.59 24.10
N ALA A 145 -9.78 -15.49 23.11
CA ALA A 145 -8.93 -16.66 23.20
C ALA A 145 -7.44 -16.28 23.37
N VAL A 146 -6.96 -15.32 22.58
CA VAL A 146 -5.56 -14.87 22.67
C VAL A 146 -5.29 -14.16 23.99
N CYS A 147 -6.18 -13.29 24.45
CA CYS A 147 -6.05 -12.63 25.76
C CYS A 147 -5.99 -13.66 26.90
N ALA A 148 -6.89 -14.65 26.87
CA ALA A 148 -6.96 -15.71 27.87
C ALA A 148 -5.65 -16.53 27.95
N VAL A 149 -5.08 -16.89 26.80
CA VAL A 149 -3.79 -17.60 26.76
C VAL A 149 -2.64 -16.68 27.15
N SER A 150 -2.68 -15.40 26.79
CA SER A 150 -1.58 -14.47 27.12
C SER A 150 -1.48 -14.14 28.61
N ALA A 151 -2.58 -14.24 29.37
CA ALA A 151 -2.66 -13.80 30.76
C ALA A 151 -1.57 -14.45 31.65
N GLY A 152 -0.80 -13.64 32.36
CA GLY A 152 0.27 -14.11 33.24
C GLY A 152 1.50 -14.68 32.53
N LYS A 153 1.56 -14.67 31.19
CA LYS A 153 2.77 -15.06 30.45
C LYS A 153 3.74 -13.89 30.37
N SER A 154 5.01 -14.17 30.60
CA SER A 154 6.09 -13.22 30.33
C SER A 154 6.55 -13.34 28.87
N PRO A 155 7.03 -12.26 28.24
CA PRO A 155 7.69 -12.35 26.95
C PRO A 155 8.83 -13.37 26.99
N ALA A 156 9.05 -14.11 25.90
CA ALA A 156 10.23 -14.96 25.80
C ALA A 156 11.51 -14.08 25.91
N ALA A 157 12.50 -14.54 26.68
CA ALA A 157 13.74 -13.79 26.97
C ALA A 157 14.64 -13.53 25.74
N GLN A 158 14.23 -13.94 24.53
CA GLN A 158 14.87 -13.63 23.27
C GLN A 158 13.79 -13.49 22.17
N ALA A 159 13.02 -12.42 22.24
CA ALA A 159 12.51 -11.80 21.03
C ALA A 159 13.15 -10.42 20.98
N GLU A 160 14.15 -10.23 20.11
CA GLU A 160 14.53 -8.88 19.71
C GLU A 160 13.23 -8.18 19.32
N ALA A 161 12.87 -7.15 20.07
CA ALA A 161 12.07 -6.09 19.51
C ALA A 161 12.71 -5.76 18.15
N ILE A 162 11.90 -5.52 17.12
CA ILE A 162 12.40 -4.75 15.98
C ILE A 162 12.63 -3.34 16.52
N GLY A 163 13.71 -3.17 17.28
CA GLY A 163 14.37 -1.91 17.48
C GLY A 163 14.93 -1.55 16.11
N ILE A 164 14.54 -0.40 15.61
CA ILE A 164 15.34 0.27 14.61
C ILE A 164 16.69 0.48 15.29
N ALA A 165 17.68 -0.34 14.95
CA ALA A 165 19.03 -0.14 15.38
C ALA A 165 19.41 1.29 14.99
N ALA A 166 19.63 2.14 16.00
CA ALA A 166 20.28 3.42 15.79
C ALA A 166 21.63 3.09 15.15
N ALA A 167 21.79 3.42 13.87
CA ALA A 167 23.06 3.29 13.19
C ALA A 167 24.11 4.02 14.04
N ALA A 168 25.16 3.30 14.42
CA ALA A 168 26.28 3.82 15.17
C ALA A 168 26.77 5.12 14.52
N ALA A 169 26.96 6.14 15.35
CA ALA A 169 27.46 7.44 14.91
C ALA A 169 28.80 7.24 14.17
N PRO A 170 28.95 7.73 12.92
CA PRO A 170 30.28 7.85 12.34
C PRO A 170 31.11 8.85 13.16
N ALA A 171 32.40 8.55 13.29
CA ALA A 171 33.40 9.33 14.01
C ALA A 171 33.36 10.84 13.65
N PRO A 172 33.76 11.74 14.57
CA PRO A 172 33.57 13.17 14.39
C PRO A 172 34.47 13.67 13.27
N VAL A 173 33.86 13.97 12.12
CA VAL A 173 34.51 14.77 11.10
C VAL A 173 34.37 16.22 11.55
N VAL A 174 35.53 16.83 11.80
CA VAL A 174 35.71 18.18 12.33
C VAL A 174 34.83 19.17 11.56
N ALA A 175 34.01 19.92 12.30
CA ALA A 175 33.17 20.97 11.76
C ALA A 175 34.04 22.09 11.17
N ALA A 176 34.11 22.16 9.85
CA ALA A 176 34.42 23.40 9.16
C ALA A 176 33.11 24.16 8.99
N ALA A 177 32.88 25.13 9.88
CA ALA A 177 31.89 26.16 9.65
C ALA A 177 32.27 26.93 8.38
N SER A 178 31.44 26.84 7.35
CA SER A 178 31.36 27.90 6.35
C SER A 178 29.95 27.92 5.75
N ALA A 179 29.27 29.04 5.98
CA ALA A 179 28.00 29.35 5.40
C ALA A 179 28.16 29.56 3.89
N VAL A 180 27.71 28.60 3.09
CA VAL A 180 27.33 28.82 1.68
C VAL A 180 26.10 27.96 1.39
N LYS A 181 25.02 28.65 1.00
CA LYS A 181 23.78 28.12 0.47
C LYS A 181 24.09 27.42 -0.87
N ALA A 182 23.96 26.11 -0.96
CA ALA A 182 24.20 25.36 -2.20
C ALA A 182 23.01 24.47 -2.53
N ALA A 183 22.44 24.74 -3.69
CA ALA A 183 21.30 24.07 -4.30
C ALA A 183 21.52 22.56 -4.45
N SER A 184 20.51 21.77 -4.07
CA SER A 184 20.43 20.37 -4.47
C SER A 184 20.14 20.27 -5.97
N ALA A 185 20.96 19.50 -6.67
CA ALA A 185 20.72 19.11 -8.06
C ALA A 185 19.49 18.18 -8.15
N PRO A 186 18.78 18.12 -9.29
CA PRO A 186 17.56 17.32 -9.43
C PRO A 186 17.88 15.82 -9.34
N ALA A 187 17.09 15.08 -8.56
CA ALA A 187 17.18 13.63 -8.51
C ALA A 187 16.49 13.02 -9.74
N THR A 188 17.27 12.45 -10.67
CA THR A 188 16.73 11.60 -11.74
C THR A 188 16.05 10.36 -11.15
N PHE A 189 14.86 10.00 -11.66
CA PHE A 189 14.14 8.81 -11.19
C PHE A 189 14.88 7.52 -11.65
N GLY A 190 15.59 6.86 -10.73
CA GLY A 190 16.29 5.59 -10.99
C GLY A 190 15.35 4.39 -11.20
N ALA A 191 15.93 3.20 -11.41
CA ALA A 191 15.17 1.96 -11.61
C ALA A 191 14.33 1.55 -10.38
N GLY A 192 13.05 1.21 -10.60
CA GLY A 192 12.09 0.77 -9.57
C GLY A 192 11.07 1.85 -9.15
N GLY A 193 9.85 1.43 -8.81
CA GLY A 193 8.73 2.32 -8.45
C GLY A 193 7.38 1.79 -8.96
N SER A 194 6.28 2.45 -8.59
CA SER A 194 4.96 2.20 -9.18
C SER A 194 4.74 3.16 -10.33
N GLU A 195 4.14 2.69 -11.44
CA GLU A 195 3.73 3.53 -12.57
C GLU A 195 2.21 3.47 -12.74
N ILE A 196 1.60 4.62 -12.95
CA ILE A 196 0.18 4.76 -13.26
C ILE A 196 0.07 5.59 -14.54
N ARG A 197 -0.63 5.04 -15.54
CA ARG A 197 -0.93 5.75 -16.78
C ARG A 197 -2.41 6.06 -16.86
N GLN A 198 -2.74 7.28 -17.23
CA GLN A 198 -4.11 7.74 -17.43
C GLN A 198 -4.16 8.66 -18.65
N SER A 199 -5.34 8.75 -19.26
CA SER A 199 -5.62 9.72 -20.30
C SER A 199 -6.91 10.44 -19.93
N LEU A 200 -6.95 11.76 -20.11
CA LEU A 200 -8.13 12.57 -19.88
C LEU A 200 -8.40 13.47 -21.08
N THR A 201 -9.68 13.76 -21.32
CA THR A 201 -10.11 14.61 -22.43
C THR A 201 -10.59 15.95 -21.92
N VAL A 202 -10.24 17.03 -22.63
CA VAL A 202 -10.66 18.40 -22.34
C VAL A 202 -11.32 18.97 -23.59
N ASP A 203 -12.51 19.53 -23.43
CA ASP A 203 -13.28 20.18 -24.50
C ASP A 203 -12.74 21.58 -24.81
N ALA A 204 -11.49 21.64 -25.27
CA ALA A 204 -10.80 22.83 -25.71
C ALA A 204 -9.69 22.46 -26.70
N ALA A 205 -9.39 23.37 -27.62
CA ALA A 205 -8.34 23.15 -28.61
C ALA A 205 -6.94 23.07 -27.95
N PRO A 206 -6.02 22.23 -28.46
CA PRO A 206 -4.69 22.08 -27.87
C PRO A 206 -3.91 23.39 -27.69
N GLU A 207 -4.15 24.37 -28.56
CA GLU A 207 -3.52 25.71 -28.55
C GLU A 207 -3.95 26.53 -27.33
N VAL A 208 -5.12 26.23 -26.77
CA VAL A 208 -5.66 26.85 -25.56
C VAL A 208 -5.26 26.06 -24.32
N VAL A 209 -5.26 24.72 -24.42
CA VAL A 209 -4.91 23.83 -23.29
C VAL A 209 -3.41 23.90 -22.97
N TRP A 210 -2.54 24.01 -23.98
CA TRP A 210 -1.09 23.98 -23.77
C TRP A 210 -0.56 25.13 -22.90
N PRO A 211 -0.91 26.41 -23.14
CA PRO A 211 -0.52 27.49 -22.24
C PRO A 211 -1.02 27.29 -20.80
N ALA A 212 -2.23 26.75 -20.62
CA ALA A 212 -2.79 26.48 -19.30
C ALA A 212 -2.03 25.37 -18.55
N LEU A 213 -1.56 24.32 -19.24
CA LEU A 213 -0.71 23.28 -18.66
C LEU A 213 0.66 23.80 -18.20
N LYS A 214 1.13 24.93 -18.74
CA LYS A 214 2.37 25.59 -18.33
C LYS A 214 2.20 26.54 -17.15
N ASP A 215 0.98 26.93 -16.81
CA ASP A 215 0.68 27.76 -15.65
C ASP A 215 0.59 26.89 -14.38
N ILE A 216 1.71 26.79 -13.65
CA ILE A 216 1.82 25.95 -12.46
C ILE A 216 0.84 26.35 -11.35
N HIS A 217 0.52 27.64 -11.21
CA HIS A 217 -0.44 28.10 -10.20
C HIS A 217 -1.86 27.71 -10.58
N LEU A 218 -2.21 27.83 -11.86
CA LEU A 218 -3.48 27.33 -12.39
C LEU A 218 -3.60 25.82 -12.18
N ILE A 219 -2.56 25.05 -12.51
CA ILE A 219 -2.54 23.59 -12.35
C ILE A 219 -2.70 23.19 -10.88
N ALA A 220 -1.98 23.85 -9.97
CA ALA A 220 -2.13 23.63 -8.53
C ALA A 220 -3.54 23.94 -8.04
N SER A 221 -4.16 25.02 -8.51
CA SER A 221 -5.55 25.37 -8.15
C SER A 221 -6.59 24.33 -8.62
N CYS A 222 -6.26 23.57 -9.67
CA CYS A 222 -7.12 22.50 -10.18
C CYS A 222 -6.94 21.17 -9.43
N LEU A 223 -5.84 20.99 -8.69
CA LEU A 223 -5.50 19.78 -7.95
C LEU A 223 -5.90 19.87 -6.47
N PRO A 224 -6.83 19.03 -5.98
CA PRO A 224 -7.25 19.08 -4.58
C PRO A 224 -6.11 18.88 -3.59
N GLY A 225 -5.96 19.84 -2.67
CA GLY A 225 -4.95 19.79 -1.61
C GLY A 225 -3.54 20.18 -2.06
N ALA A 226 -3.34 20.57 -3.32
CA ALA A 226 -2.10 21.12 -3.81
C ALA A 226 -2.00 22.62 -3.49
N GLU A 227 -0.82 23.07 -3.11
CA GLU A 227 -0.49 24.46 -2.86
C GLU A 227 0.94 24.71 -3.33
N VAL A 228 1.14 25.76 -4.12
CA VAL A 228 2.47 26.19 -4.58
C VAL A 228 2.87 27.40 -3.74
N THR A 229 3.96 27.26 -3.00
CA THR A 229 4.47 28.31 -2.09
C THR A 229 5.52 29.18 -2.77
N ALA A 230 6.28 28.62 -3.71
CA ALA A 230 7.22 29.36 -4.55
C ALA A 230 7.37 28.67 -5.90
N PHE A 231 7.55 29.46 -6.98
CA PHE A 231 7.89 28.95 -8.31
C PHE A 231 8.73 30.00 -9.06
N ASP A 232 9.85 29.58 -9.63
CA ASP A 232 10.78 30.47 -10.36
C ASP A 232 10.84 30.21 -11.88
N GLY A 233 9.98 29.34 -12.39
CA GLY A 233 9.93 28.95 -13.80
C GLY A 233 10.51 27.56 -14.08
N GLU A 234 11.43 27.08 -13.24
CA GLU A 234 12.03 25.74 -13.35
C GLU A 234 11.82 24.93 -12.07
N ARG A 235 11.88 25.57 -10.91
CA ARG A 235 11.74 24.93 -9.59
C ARG A 235 10.50 25.44 -8.88
N LEU A 236 9.71 24.50 -8.35
CA LEU A 236 8.58 24.78 -7.47
C LEU A 236 8.82 24.22 -6.08
N GLU A 237 8.41 24.97 -5.07
CA GLU A 237 8.20 24.50 -3.71
C GLU A 237 6.70 24.48 -3.43
N GLY A 238 6.24 23.45 -2.72
CA GLY A 238 4.83 23.33 -2.44
C GLY A 238 4.48 22.30 -1.40
N ARG A 239 3.16 22.20 -1.20
CA ARG A 239 2.54 21.29 -0.27
C ARG A 239 1.42 20.54 -0.96
N MET A 240 1.26 19.27 -0.59
CA MET A 240 0.16 18.42 -1.03
C MET A 240 -0.47 17.75 0.19
N VAL A 241 -1.75 18.00 0.43
CA VAL A 241 -2.53 17.35 1.48
C VAL A 241 -3.55 16.40 0.86
N VAL A 242 -3.38 15.11 1.12
CA VAL A 242 -4.28 14.08 0.63
C VAL A 242 -4.99 13.42 1.80
N THR A 243 -6.32 13.31 1.69
CA THR A 243 -7.14 12.57 2.64
C THR A 243 -7.86 11.44 1.90
N PHE A 244 -7.67 10.21 2.34
CA PHE A 244 -8.33 9.02 1.80
C PHE A 244 -8.82 8.13 2.94
N GLY A 245 -10.13 8.14 3.19
CA GLY A 245 -10.71 7.43 4.34
C GLY A 245 -10.08 7.88 5.66
N PRO A 246 -9.53 6.96 6.49
CA PRO A 246 -8.85 7.32 7.74
C PRO A 246 -7.41 7.84 7.53
N ILE A 247 -6.86 7.78 6.32
CA ILE A 247 -5.49 8.17 6.03
C ILE A 247 -5.47 9.66 5.67
N LYS A 248 -4.67 10.44 6.40
CA LYS A 248 -4.35 11.83 6.07
C LYS A 248 -2.84 11.96 5.94
N ALA A 249 -2.38 12.38 4.76
CA ALA A 249 -0.98 12.65 4.49
C ALA A 249 -0.81 14.11 4.04
N ALA A 250 0.23 14.77 4.51
CA ALA A 250 0.57 16.14 4.19
C ALA A 250 2.05 16.21 3.82
N PHE A 251 2.34 16.17 2.53
CA PHE A 251 3.69 16.26 2.00
C PHE A 251 4.08 17.71 1.75
N GLY A 252 5.22 18.13 2.29
CA GLY A 252 5.91 19.34 1.86
C GLY A 252 7.18 18.98 1.09
N GLY A 253 7.49 19.70 0.02
CA GLY A 253 8.66 19.39 -0.79
C GLY A 253 8.87 20.30 -1.98
N ASP A 254 9.77 19.87 -2.86
CA ASP A 254 10.24 20.58 -4.03
C ASP A 254 10.12 19.73 -5.29
N ALA A 255 9.97 20.38 -6.44
CA ALA A 255 10.01 19.73 -7.73
C ALA A 255 10.63 20.63 -8.81
N THR A 256 11.16 19.99 -9.85
CA THR A 256 11.59 20.65 -11.08
C THR A 256 10.57 20.40 -12.19
N VAL A 257 10.36 21.39 -13.04
CA VAL A 257 9.46 21.32 -14.19
C VAL A 257 10.22 21.61 -15.47
N ALA A 258 9.99 20.81 -16.49
CA ALA A 258 10.46 21.04 -17.84
C ALA A 258 9.31 20.89 -18.84
N PHE A 259 9.30 21.74 -19.87
CA PHE A 259 8.33 21.69 -20.95
C PHE A 259 9.04 21.66 -22.30
N ASP A 260 8.48 20.91 -23.25
CA ASP A 260 8.84 20.93 -24.66
C ASP A 260 7.64 21.44 -25.46
N ASP A 261 7.74 22.67 -25.95
CA ASP A 261 6.68 23.33 -26.72
C ASP A 261 6.46 22.68 -28.10
N ALA A 262 7.50 22.10 -28.70
CA ALA A 262 7.39 21.46 -30.02
C ALA A 262 6.68 20.11 -29.93
N ALA A 263 6.99 19.33 -28.89
CA ALA A 263 6.35 18.03 -28.64
C ALA A 263 5.05 18.14 -27.83
N ARG A 264 4.75 19.32 -27.23
CA ARG A 264 3.67 19.54 -26.26
C ARG A 264 3.71 18.51 -25.12
N THR A 265 4.90 18.32 -24.57
CA THR A 265 5.15 17.41 -23.45
C THR A 265 5.72 18.14 -22.24
N GLY A 266 5.39 17.69 -21.04
CA GLY A 266 5.95 18.22 -19.81
C GLY A 266 6.40 17.12 -18.87
N LEU A 267 7.38 17.45 -18.03
CA LEU A 267 7.96 16.57 -17.03
C LEU A 267 8.08 17.31 -15.72
N VAL A 268 7.49 16.77 -14.66
CA VAL A 268 7.61 17.27 -13.29
C VAL A 268 8.30 16.19 -12.46
N ASN A 269 9.44 16.50 -11.86
CA ASN A 269 10.21 15.60 -11.01
C ASN A 269 10.30 16.18 -9.62
N GLY A 270 9.73 15.51 -8.63
CA GLY A 270 9.60 16.06 -7.29
C GLY A 270 9.89 15.06 -6.18
N SER A 271 10.16 15.62 -5.01
CA SER A 271 10.28 14.86 -3.77
C SER A 271 9.57 15.60 -2.64
N GLY A 272 9.14 14.86 -1.63
CA GLY A 272 8.47 15.45 -0.48
C GLY A 272 8.52 14.56 0.74
N ARG A 273 8.27 15.17 1.90
CA ARG A 273 8.18 14.48 3.18
C ARG A 273 6.84 14.74 3.84
N ASP A 274 6.20 13.67 4.28
CA ASP A 274 4.97 13.74 5.06
C ASP A 274 5.24 14.23 6.48
N THR A 275 4.51 15.24 6.93
CA THR A 275 4.71 15.84 8.26
C THR A 275 4.21 14.96 9.40
N GLY A 276 3.28 14.03 9.15
CA GLY A 276 2.70 13.18 10.20
C GLY A 276 3.51 11.91 10.45
N SER A 277 3.78 11.13 9.40
CA SER A 277 4.44 9.83 9.45
C SER A 277 5.96 9.89 9.19
N GLY A 278 6.47 11.04 8.72
CA GLY A 278 7.85 11.17 8.26
C GLY A 278 8.17 10.43 6.96
N SER A 279 7.16 9.84 6.30
CA SER A 279 7.33 9.12 5.04
C SER A 279 7.88 10.04 3.94
N LYS A 280 8.76 9.51 3.09
CA LYS A 280 9.31 10.27 1.96
C LYS A 280 8.70 9.77 0.67
N ALA A 281 8.24 10.69 -0.18
CA ALA A 281 7.76 10.41 -1.52
C ALA A 281 8.74 11.00 -2.54
N HIS A 282 9.00 10.27 -3.61
CA HIS A 282 9.58 10.81 -4.83
C HIS A 282 8.65 10.46 -5.98
N GLY A 283 8.39 11.43 -6.85
CA GLY A 283 7.45 11.27 -7.95
C GLY A 283 7.98 11.92 -9.21
N GLU A 284 7.60 11.34 -10.34
CA GLU A 284 7.73 11.91 -11.66
C GLU A 284 6.36 11.91 -12.32
N ILE A 285 5.96 13.04 -12.88
CA ILE A 285 4.77 13.19 -13.70
C ILE A 285 5.25 13.57 -15.10
N ALA A 286 5.06 12.67 -16.06
CA ALA A 286 5.22 12.98 -17.47
C ALA A 286 3.84 13.16 -18.10
N PHE A 287 3.68 14.15 -18.96
CA PHE A 287 2.44 14.34 -19.70
C PHE A 287 2.66 14.76 -21.14
N ALA A 288 1.70 14.44 -22.00
CA ALA A 288 1.68 14.79 -23.40
C ALA A 288 0.29 15.24 -23.82
N LEU A 289 0.19 16.40 -24.47
CA LEU A 289 -1.04 16.93 -25.02
C LEU A 289 -1.16 16.57 -26.50
N LYS A 290 -2.29 15.95 -26.88
CA LYS A 290 -2.58 15.52 -28.24
C LYS A 290 -3.95 16.02 -28.69
N PRO A 291 -4.17 16.25 -30.00
CA PRO A 291 -5.51 16.42 -30.54
C PRO A 291 -6.39 15.18 -30.28
N ALA A 292 -7.68 15.38 -30.03
CA ALA A 292 -8.69 14.32 -29.92
C ALA A 292 -9.84 14.57 -30.91
N GLU A 293 -10.77 13.60 -31.07
CA GLU A 293 -11.95 13.75 -31.93
C GLU A 293 -12.78 15.00 -31.58
N THR A 294 -12.88 15.29 -30.28
CA THR A 294 -13.45 16.52 -29.72
C THR A 294 -12.49 17.12 -28.71
N GLY A 295 -11.92 18.29 -29.01
CA GLY A 295 -10.99 18.99 -28.11
C GLY A 295 -9.59 18.38 -28.06
N SER A 296 -9.09 18.12 -26.85
CA SER A 296 -7.74 17.64 -26.60
C SER A 296 -7.71 16.43 -25.67
N ALA A 297 -6.72 15.56 -25.83
CA ALA A 297 -6.39 14.50 -24.90
C ALA A 297 -5.06 14.80 -24.19
N ILE A 298 -5.01 14.58 -22.89
CA ILE A 298 -3.81 14.70 -22.07
C ILE A 298 -3.48 13.30 -21.55
N ASP A 299 -2.40 12.73 -22.07
CA ASP A 299 -1.85 11.47 -21.58
C ASP A 299 -0.91 11.77 -20.42
N LEU A 300 -1.09 11.08 -19.30
CA LEU A 300 -0.35 11.27 -18.05
C LEU A 300 0.30 9.94 -17.65
N SER A 301 1.58 9.99 -17.31
CA SER A 301 2.29 8.92 -16.60
C SER A 301 2.82 9.44 -15.28
N LEU A 302 2.35 8.86 -14.19
CA LEU A 302 2.82 9.12 -12.83
C LEU A 302 3.68 7.94 -12.38
N ARG A 303 4.98 8.17 -12.24
CA ARG A 303 5.91 7.23 -11.60
C ARG A 303 6.20 7.71 -10.19
N TYR A 304 6.11 6.84 -9.19
CA TYR A 304 6.37 7.26 -7.82
C TYR A 304 6.95 6.15 -6.96
N ARG A 305 7.60 6.56 -5.89
CA ARG A 305 8.09 5.70 -4.81
C ARG A 305 7.83 6.38 -3.48
N ILE A 306 7.29 5.63 -2.53
CA ILE A 306 7.10 6.07 -1.15
C ILE A 306 7.92 5.15 -0.25
N SER A 307 8.61 5.74 0.72
CA SER A 307 9.37 5.05 1.75
C SER A 307 8.88 5.51 3.13
N GLY A 308 9.04 4.65 4.14
CA GLY A 308 8.50 4.88 5.49
C GLY A 308 7.10 4.29 5.69
N PRO A 309 6.39 4.67 6.78
CA PRO A 309 5.12 4.05 7.16
C PRO A 309 4.03 4.07 6.07
N LEU A 310 4.02 5.08 5.19
CA LEU A 310 3.05 5.17 4.09
C LEU A 310 3.41 4.28 2.88
N ALA A 311 4.59 3.67 2.84
CA ALA A 311 5.02 2.81 1.73
C ALA A 311 4.12 1.56 1.58
N GLN A 312 3.50 1.10 2.66
CA GLN A 312 2.54 -0.02 2.65
C GLN A 312 1.31 0.25 1.76
N PHE A 313 0.99 1.53 1.50
CA PHE A 313 -0.12 1.91 0.64
C PHE A 313 0.30 2.12 -0.83
N SER A 314 1.61 2.13 -1.11
CA SER A 314 2.19 2.52 -2.41
C SER A 314 1.90 1.57 -3.58
N ARG A 315 1.36 0.37 -3.36
CA ARG A 315 1.26 -0.71 -4.38
C ARG A 315 -0.13 -1.33 -4.53
N GLY A 316 -1.19 -0.67 -4.06
CA GLY A 316 -2.56 -1.20 -4.10
C GLY A 316 -3.52 -0.42 -5.01
N ALA A 317 -4.66 -1.03 -5.32
CA ALA A 317 -5.81 -0.39 -5.97
C ALA A 317 -6.25 0.92 -5.26
N LEU A 318 -5.89 1.09 -3.99
CA LEU A 318 -6.11 2.30 -3.22
C LEU A 318 -5.44 3.54 -3.84
N VAL A 319 -4.17 3.44 -4.25
CA VAL A 319 -3.47 4.58 -4.88
C VAL A 319 -3.97 4.80 -6.30
N GLN A 320 -4.30 3.72 -7.03
CA GLN A 320 -4.91 3.84 -8.36
C GLN A 320 -6.27 4.56 -8.29
N ASN A 321 -7.12 4.22 -7.33
CA ASN A 321 -8.40 4.87 -7.11
C ASN A 321 -8.24 6.33 -6.67
N LEU A 322 -7.29 6.60 -5.78
CA LEU A 322 -6.97 7.96 -5.36
C LEU A 322 -6.49 8.80 -6.56
N VAL A 323 -5.55 8.30 -7.35
CA VAL A 323 -5.03 8.99 -8.53
C VAL A 323 -6.13 9.18 -9.56
N ALA A 324 -6.95 8.15 -9.85
CA ALA A 324 -8.10 8.29 -10.74
C ALA A 324 -9.10 9.36 -10.25
N HIS A 325 -9.35 9.42 -8.95
CA HIS A 325 -10.21 10.46 -8.36
C HIS A 325 -9.60 11.85 -8.53
N LEU A 326 -8.33 12.03 -8.15
CA LEU A 326 -7.63 13.31 -8.28
C LEU A 326 -7.56 13.78 -9.74
N THR A 327 -7.26 12.89 -10.68
CA THR A 327 -7.24 13.19 -12.11
C THR A 327 -8.61 13.57 -12.64
N GLY A 328 -9.68 12.91 -12.19
CA GLY A 328 -11.05 13.25 -12.58
C GLY A 328 -11.47 14.64 -12.09
N VAL A 329 -11.14 14.98 -10.83
CA VAL A 329 -11.38 16.33 -10.28
C VAL A 329 -10.53 17.37 -11.01
N PHE A 330 -9.26 17.06 -11.27
CA PHE A 330 -8.37 17.91 -12.04
C PHE A 330 -8.92 18.22 -13.44
N ALA A 331 -9.35 17.20 -14.19
CA ALA A 331 -9.92 17.38 -15.52
C ALA A 331 -11.14 18.31 -15.51
N THR A 332 -12.01 18.15 -14.50
CA THR A 332 -13.20 18.98 -14.32
C THR A 332 -12.82 20.43 -14.03
N ASN A 333 -11.89 20.64 -13.07
CA ASN A 333 -11.44 21.97 -12.69
C ASN A 333 -10.67 22.67 -13.82
N LEU A 334 -9.84 21.94 -14.56
CA LEU A 334 -9.11 22.48 -15.70
C LEU A 334 -10.08 22.92 -16.80
N ALA A 335 -11.09 22.11 -17.12
CA ALA A 335 -12.11 22.47 -18.10
C ALA A 335 -12.92 23.72 -17.68
N ALA A 336 -13.23 23.86 -16.39
CA ALA A 336 -13.90 25.05 -15.85
C ALA A 336 -12.99 26.29 -15.93
N ALA A 337 -11.72 26.16 -15.52
CA ALA A 337 -10.78 27.27 -15.54
C ALA A 337 -10.46 27.77 -16.96
N LEU A 338 -10.41 26.87 -17.95
CA LEU A 338 -10.27 27.23 -19.36
C LEU A 338 -11.47 28.04 -19.89
N LYS A 339 -12.63 27.96 -19.24
CA LYS A 339 -13.82 28.79 -19.52
C LYS A 339 -13.86 30.08 -18.70
N GLY A 340 -12.84 30.34 -17.88
CA GLY A 340 -12.78 31.50 -16.97
C GLY A 340 -13.60 31.32 -15.69
N GLU A 341 -14.03 30.09 -15.38
CA GLU A 341 -14.76 29.79 -14.14
C GLU A 341 -13.77 29.48 -13.01
N ALA A 342 -14.13 29.85 -11.78
CA ALA A 342 -13.29 29.53 -10.63
C ALA A 342 -13.27 28.01 -10.37
N PRO A 343 -12.09 27.41 -10.08
CA PRO A 343 -12.01 26.00 -9.73
C PRO A 343 -12.88 25.72 -8.50
N THR A 344 -13.61 24.61 -8.51
CA THR A 344 -14.47 24.26 -7.38
C THR A 344 -13.61 23.74 -6.24
N ALA A 345 -13.69 24.39 -5.07
CA ALA A 345 -13.05 23.86 -3.87
C ALA A 345 -13.59 22.46 -3.57
N PRO A 346 -12.74 21.47 -3.23
CA PRO A 346 -13.21 20.12 -3.03
C PRO A 346 -14.21 20.09 -1.86
N ALA A 347 -15.40 19.51 -2.10
CA ALA A 347 -16.17 18.97 -0.99
C ALA A 347 -15.28 17.88 -0.36
N GLY A 348 -14.88 18.05 0.91
CA GLY A 348 -14.17 17.01 1.63
C GLY A 348 -14.92 15.68 1.46
N LEU A 349 -14.22 14.61 1.10
CA LEU A 349 -14.75 13.26 1.01
C LEU A 349 -15.19 12.80 2.41
N SER A 350 -16.34 13.29 2.85
CA SER A 350 -17.01 12.77 4.03
C SER A 350 -17.42 11.32 3.75
N ALA A 351 -17.54 10.51 4.80
CA ALA A 351 -18.03 9.14 4.70
C ALA A 351 -19.38 9.03 3.94
N LEU A 352 -20.19 10.09 3.96
CA LEU A 352 -21.43 10.21 3.19
C LEU A 352 -21.23 10.38 1.67
N GLY A 353 -20.14 11.02 1.23
CA GLY A 353 -19.81 11.18 -0.19
C GLY A 353 -19.46 9.84 -0.85
N ILE A 354 -18.73 8.99 -0.13
CA ILE A 354 -18.43 7.61 -0.56
C ILE A 354 -19.73 6.78 -0.62
N PHE A 355 -20.61 6.94 0.36
CA PHE A 355 -21.91 6.25 0.38
C PHE A 355 -22.79 6.63 -0.82
N LYS A 356 -22.79 7.90 -1.24
CA LYS A 356 -23.51 8.37 -2.43
C LYS A 356 -22.96 7.82 -3.74
N VAL A 357 -21.64 7.71 -3.89
CA VAL A 357 -21.00 7.13 -5.09
C VAL A 357 -21.25 5.62 -5.17
N VAL A 358 -21.21 4.93 -4.04
CA VAL A 358 -21.58 3.49 -3.96
C VAL A 358 -23.07 3.29 -4.27
N LEU A 359 -23.97 4.14 -3.76
CA LEU A 359 -25.39 4.08 -4.10
C LEU A 359 -25.69 4.42 -5.57
N ALA A 360 -24.97 5.37 -6.17
CA ALA A 360 -25.12 5.72 -7.58
C ALA A 360 -24.70 4.56 -8.50
N THR A 361 -23.58 3.91 -8.18
CA THR A 361 -23.08 2.74 -8.93
C THR A 361 -23.92 1.47 -8.68
N TRP A 362 -24.55 1.33 -7.51
CA TRP A 362 -25.52 0.26 -7.23
C TRP A 362 -26.84 0.48 -7.98
N GLY A 363 -27.30 1.73 -8.06
CA GLY A 363 -28.51 2.11 -8.82
C GLY A 363 -28.40 1.86 -10.33
N GLU A 364 -27.22 2.06 -10.93
CA GLU A 364 -26.98 1.71 -12.32
C GLU A 364 -26.92 0.19 -12.55
N ARG A 365 -26.29 -0.56 -11.62
CA ARG A 365 -26.21 -2.03 -11.70
C ARG A 365 -27.56 -2.73 -11.52
N VAL A 366 -28.44 -2.21 -10.66
CA VAL A 366 -29.81 -2.73 -10.47
C VAL A 366 -30.67 -2.48 -11.73
N LYS A 367 -30.53 -1.31 -12.38
CA LYS A 367 -31.21 -1.01 -13.65
C LYS A 367 -30.79 -1.95 -14.79
N THR A 368 -29.54 -2.37 -14.84
CA THR A 368 -29.07 -3.39 -15.80
C THR A 368 -29.54 -4.80 -15.49
N TRP A 369 -29.83 -5.11 -14.22
CA TRP A 369 -30.30 -6.45 -13.82
C TRP A 369 -31.80 -6.65 -14.08
N VAL A 370 -32.62 -5.61 -13.88
CA VAL A 370 -34.08 -5.63 -14.10
C VAL A 370 -34.47 -5.63 -15.59
N LYS A 371 -33.56 -5.26 -16.50
CA LYS A 371 -33.81 -5.18 -17.95
C LYS A 371 -33.39 -6.42 -18.76
N ARG A 372 -32.97 -7.53 -18.11
CA ARG A 372 -32.69 -8.78 -18.82
C ARG A 372 -34.00 -9.55 -19.06
N PRO A 373 -34.45 -9.76 -20.32
CA PRO A 373 -35.55 -10.67 -20.58
C PRO A 373 -35.13 -12.11 -20.24
N PRO A 374 -36.06 -12.95 -19.77
CA PRO A 374 -35.76 -14.34 -19.45
C PRO A 374 -35.46 -15.11 -20.74
N ASN A 375 -34.27 -15.70 -20.81
CA ASN A 375 -33.93 -16.81 -21.69
C ASN A 375 -33.23 -17.87 -20.84
#